data_AF-L8P8W7-F1
#
_entry.id   AF-L8P8W7-F1
#
_cell.length_a   1.000
_cell.length_b   1.000
_cell.length_c   1.000
_cell.angle_alpha   90.00
_cell.angle_beta   90.00
_cell.angle_gamma   90.00
#
_symmetry.space_group_name_H-M   'P 1'
#
loop_
_entity.id
_entity.type
_entity.pdbx_description
1 polymer ?
#
loop_
_entity_poly.entity_id
_entity_poly.type
_entity_poly.pdbx_seq_one_letter_code
_entity_poly.pdbx_strand_id
1 'polypeptide(L)'
;MRRRTQFGTPIGSFQAVKHRLADARIALEFARPLVFGAALTMAPADVAAAKVTACEAAYATARTALQLHGAIGYTAEYELSLWLTKARALRTAWGSPQACRAEVLDAGRLSGDRRW
;
A
#
# COMPACT_ATOMS: atom_id res chain seq x y z
N MET A 1 -2.37 15.75 -11.85
CA MET A 1 -1.95 15.15 -13.15
C MET A 1 -2.68 15.70 -14.39
N ARG A 2 -3.51 16.75 -14.31
CA ARG A 2 -4.32 17.26 -15.45
C ARG A 2 -3.61 18.31 -16.33
N ARG A 3 -2.32 18.58 -16.13
CA ARG A 3 -1.55 19.66 -16.80
C ARG A 3 -0.25 19.19 -17.45
N ARG A 4 -0.16 17.95 -17.96
CA ARG A 4 1.07 17.45 -18.61
C ARG A 4 0.76 16.67 -19.89
N THR A 5 1.35 17.12 -20.99
CA THR A 5 1.29 16.53 -22.34
C THR A 5 2.66 15.96 -22.71
N GLN A 6 2.72 14.73 -23.23
CA GLN A 6 3.91 14.13 -23.87
C GLN A 6 3.41 13.35 -25.11
N PHE A 7 4.21 13.35 -26.19
CA PHE A 7 3.83 12.74 -27.48
C PHE A 7 2.49 13.25 -28.04
N GLY A 8 2.22 14.55 -27.89
CA GLY A 8 0.98 15.17 -28.37
C GLY A 8 -0.28 14.81 -27.58
N THR A 9 -0.19 14.01 -26.51
CA THR A 9 -1.36 13.51 -25.76
C THR A 9 -1.21 13.77 -24.25
N PRO A 10 -2.28 14.08 -23.50
CA PRO A 10 -2.22 14.18 -22.04
C PRO A 10 -1.72 12.87 -21.42
N ILE A 11 -0.72 12.89 -20.54
CA ILE A 11 -0.14 11.65 -19.97
C ILE A 11 -1.17 10.82 -19.19
N GLY A 12 -2.21 11.48 -18.66
CA GLY A 12 -3.35 10.81 -18.03
C GLY A 12 -4.23 9.98 -18.96
N SER A 13 -4.02 10.02 -20.28
CA SER A 13 -4.75 9.19 -21.25
C SER A 13 -4.06 7.86 -21.56
N PHE A 14 -2.80 7.67 -21.18
CA PHE A 14 -2.12 6.38 -21.34
C PHE A 14 -2.74 5.36 -20.38
N GLN A 15 -3.30 4.28 -20.94
CA GLN A 15 -4.00 3.24 -20.17
C GLN A 15 -3.14 2.63 -19.05
N ALA A 16 -1.83 2.51 -19.27
CA ALA A 16 -0.88 2.03 -18.25
C ALA A 16 -0.84 2.91 -16.99
N VAL A 17 -1.03 4.23 -17.12
CA VAL A 17 -1.08 5.16 -15.98
C VAL A 17 -2.38 4.99 -15.22
N LYS A 18 -3.51 4.91 -15.94
CA LYS A 18 -4.83 4.71 -15.35
C LYS A 18 -4.92 3.38 -14.60
N HIS A 19 -4.39 2.31 -15.18
CA HIS A 19 -4.41 0.98 -14.58
C HIS A 19 -3.63 0.96 -13.25
N ARG A 20 -2.38 1.45 -13.25
CA ARG A 20 -1.56 1.49 -12.02
C ARG A 20 -2.17 2.36 -10.91
N LEU A 21 -2.83 3.46 -11.26
CA LEU A 21 -3.54 4.30 -10.29
C LEU A 21 -4.82 3.62 -9.78
N ALA A 22 -5.53 2.88 -10.63
CA ALA A 22 -6.68 2.08 -10.22
C ALA A 22 -6.26 0.97 -9.26
N ASP A 23 -5.19 0.23 -9.57
CA ASP A 23 -4.66 -0.83 -8.70
C ASP A 23 -4.23 -0.30 -7.33
N ALA A 24 -3.53 0.84 -7.32
CA ALA A 24 -3.13 1.51 -6.09
C ALA A 24 -4.34 1.94 -5.25
N ARG A 25 -5.38 2.49 -5.90
CA ARG A 25 -6.63 2.85 -5.22
C ARG A 25 -7.32 1.62 -4.66
N ILE A 26 -7.43 0.55 -5.44
CA ILE A 26 -8.06 -0.71 -5.01
C ILE A 26 -7.33 -1.27 -3.78
N ALA A 27 -6.00 -1.31 -3.79
CA ALA A 27 -5.21 -1.78 -2.66
C ALA A 27 -5.47 -0.97 -1.38
N LEU A 28 -5.57 0.36 -1.48
CA LEU A 28 -5.90 1.23 -0.34
C LEU A 28 -7.34 1.03 0.16
N GLU A 29 -8.29 0.88 -0.77
CA GLU A 29 -9.70 0.62 -0.46
C GLU A 29 -9.86 -0.73 0.26
N PHE A 30 -9.08 -1.75 -0.10
CA PHE A 30 -9.05 -3.03 0.62
C PHE A 30 -8.31 -2.95 1.95
N ALA A 31 -7.26 -2.13 2.09
CA ALA A 31 -6.55 -1.98 3.36
C ALA A 31 -7.42 -1.31 4.45
N ARG A 32 -8.26 -0.34 4.06
CA ARG A 32 -9.06 0.46 4.99
C ARG A 32 -10.01 -0.35 5.90
N PRO A 33 -10.85 -1.28 5.40
CA PRO A 33 -11.71 -2.08 6.26
C PRO A 33 -10.93 -2.98 7.23
N LEU A 34 -9.74 -3.48 6.85
CA LEU A 34 -8.91 -4.26 7.77
C LEU A 34 -8.42 -3.40 8.94
N VAL A 35 -8.03 -2.14 8.69
CA VAL A 35 -7.64 -1.20 9.76
C VAL A 35 -8.80 -0.94 10.71
N PHE A 36 -10.01 -0.72 10.19
CA PHE A 36 -11.19 -0.52 11.04
C PHE A 36 -11.57 -1.79 11.80
N GLY A 37 -11.52 -2.96 11.16
CA GLY A 37 -11.77 -4.25 11.81
C GLY A 37 -10.78 -4.50 12.95
N ALA A 38 -9.48 -4.31 12.71
CA ALA A 38 -8.45 -4.45 13.71
C ALA A 38 -8.59 -3.47 14.88
N ALA A 39 -9.08 -2.25 14.64
CA ALA A 39 -9.36 -1.28 15.70
C ALA A 39 -10.53 -1.72 16.61
N LEU A 40 -11.46 -2.52 16.08
CA LEU A 40 -12.59 -3.06 16.85
C LEU A 40 -12.19 -4.32 17.63
N THR A 41 -11.48 -5.25 16.98
CA THR A 41 -11.15 -6.55 17.58
C THR A 41 -9.91 -6.50 18.44
N MET A 42 -8.94 -5.66 18.06
CA MET A 42 -7.59 -5.59 18.63
C MET A 42 -6.88 -6.96 18.69
N ALA A 43 -7.36 -7.95 17.93
CA ALA A 43 -6.76 -9.28 17.90
C ALA A 43 -5.40 -9.19 17.20
N PRO A 44 -4.33 -9.83 17.73
CA PRO A 44 -2.99 -9.74 17.15
C PRO A 44 -2.94 -10.05 15.64
N ALA A 45 -3.67 -11.07 15.20
CA ALA A 45 -3.77 -11.44 13.80
C ALA A 45 -4.45 -10.38 12.93
N ASP A 46 -5.51 -9.74 13.43
CA ASP A 46 -6.22 -8.69 12.70
C ASP A 46 -5.36 -7.43 12.59
N VAL A 47 -4.66 -7.07 13.67
CA VAL A 47 -3.69 -5.96 13.70
C VAL A 47 -2.54 -6.24 12.72
N ALA A 48 -2.01 -7.47 12.70
CA ALA A 48 -0.96 -7.88 11.77
C ALA A 48 -1.43 -7.83 10.31
N ALA A 49 -2.64 -8.33 10.02
CA ALA A 49 -3.26 -8.29 8.70
C ALA A 49 -3.49 -6.85 8.23
N ALA A 50 -4.04 -5.99 9.08
CA ALA A 50 -4.26 -4.58 8.79
C ALA A 50 -2.95 -3.85 8.52
N LYS A 51 -1.95 -4.05 9.38
CA LYS A 51 -0.64 -3.41 9.25
C LYS A 51 0.05 -3.79 7.96
N VAL A 52 0.17 -5.09 7.65
CA VAL A 52 0.88 -5.53 6.45
C VAL A 52 0.17 -5.06 5.18
N THR A 53 -1.15 -5.13 5.15
CA THR A 53 -1.95 -4.73 3.98
C THR A 53 -1.86 -3.22 3.75
N ALA A 54 -2.01 -2.41 4.79
CA ALA A 54 -1.90 -0.95 4.70
C ALA A 54 -0.50 -0.50 4.31
N CYS A 55 0.55 -1.09 4.89
CA CYS A 55 1.94 -0.71 4.59
C CYS A 55 2.36 -1.09 3.17
N GLU A 56 1.97 -2.27 2.68
CA GLU A 56 2.25 -2.68 1.30
C GLU A 56 1.48 -1.83 0.29
N ALA A 57 0.20 -1.51 0.56
CA ALA A 57 -0.60 -0.62 -0.29
C ALA A 57 0.00 0.80 -0.35
N ALA A 58 0.39 1.35 0.80
CA ALA A 58 1.02 2.67 0.87
C ALA A 58 2.37 2.69 0.13
N TYR A 59 3.22 1.68 0.32
CA TYR A 59 4.52 1.60 -0.34
C TYR A 59 4.40 1.42 -1.85
N ALA A 60 3.49 0.54 -2.31
CA ALA A 60 3.22 0.35 -3.73
C ALA A 60 2.69 1.64 -4.36
N THR A 61 1.77 2.34 -3.68
CA THR A 61 1.23 3.63 -4.13
C THR A 61 2.33 4.68 -4.25
N ALA A 62 3.20 4.82 -3.25
CA ALA A 62 4.31 5.78 -3.29
C ALA A 62 5.30 5.47 -4.42
N ARG A 63 5.63 4.19 -4.65
CA ARG A 63 6.48 3.77 -5.77
C ARG A 63 5.85 4.04 -7.13
N THR A 64 4.56 3.73 -7.28
CA THR A 64 3.80 4.01 -8.50
C THR A 64 3.76 5.50 -8.76
N ALA A 65 3.48 6.31 -7.74
CA ALA A 65 3.50 7.77 -7.85
C ALA A 65 4.88 8.26 -8.32
N LEU A 66 5.98 7.81 -7.71
CA LEU A 66 7.33 8.17 -8.15
C LEU A 66 7.57 7.80 -9.62
N GLN A 67 7.24 6.56 -10.02
CA GLN A 67 7.48 6.08 -11.38
C GLN A 67 6.65 6.83 -12.44
N LEU A 68 5.41 7.21 -12.11
CA LEU A 68 4.53 7.97 -13.02
C LEU A 68 4.99 9.43 -13.22
N HIS A 69 5.74 10.00 -12.29
CA HIS A 69 6.22 11.38 -12.42
C HIS A 69 7.49 11.51 -13.27
N GLY A 70 8.28 10.44 -13.43
CA GLY A 70 9.50 10.43 -14.26
C GLY A 70 10.45 11.59 -13.92
N ALA A 71 11.11 12.20 -14.92
CA ALA A 71 12.02 13.34 -14.74
C ALA A 71 11.36 14.65 -14.23
N ILE A 72 10.02 14.75 -14.17
CA ILE A 72 9.35 15.89 -13.48
C ILE A 72 9.24 15.64 -11.98
N GLY A 73 9.51 14.41 -11.53
CA GLY A 73 9.79 14.11 -10.14
C GLY A 73 10.88 15.01 -9.56
N TYR A 74 11.82 15.53 -10.38
CA TYR A 74 12.93 16.39 -9.96
C TYR A 74 12.51 17.67 -9.20
N THR A 75 11.25 18.13 -9.35
CA THR A 75 10.71 19.30 -8.61
C THR A 75 9.68 18.93 -7.55
N ALA A 76 9.00 17.79 -7.69
CA ALA A 76 8.10 17.21 -6.68
C ALA A 76 8.84 16.24 -5.73
N GLU A 77 10.17 16.20 -5.84
CA GLU A 77 11.02 15.14 -5.30
C GLU A 77 10.88 15.06 -3.79
N TYR A 78 10.80 16.21 -3.12
CA TYR A 78 10.72 16.26 -1.66
C TYR A 78 9.44 15.62 -1.11
N GLU A 79 8.28 15.96 -1.66
CA GLU A 79 7.00 15.41 -1.18
C GLU A 79 6.89 13.90 -1.46
N LEU A 80 7.17 13.47 -2.70
CA LEU A 80 7.04 12.06 -3.07
C LEU A 80 8.11 11.18 -2.39
N SER A 81 9.35 11.67 -2.27
CA SER A 81 10.41 10.95 -1.55
C SER A 81 10.13 10.88 -0.05
N LEU A 82 9.53 11.92 0.55
CA LEU A 82 9.08 11.91 1.93
C LEU A 82 8.06 10.79 2.16
N TRP A 83 7.01 10.71 1.33
CA TRP A 83 6.00 9.66 1.44
C TRP A 83 6.57 8.26 1.20
N LEU A 84 7.47 8.11 0.24
CA LEU A 84 8.15 6.84 0.00
C LEU A 84 9.02 6.41 1.18
N THR A 85 9.76 7.35 1.78
CA THR A 85 10.62 7.11 2.93
C THR A 85 9.79 6.76 4.17
N LYS A 86 8.71 7.50 4.43
CA LYS A 86 7.75 7.20 5.50
C LYS A 86 7.11 5.82 5.31
N ALA A 87 6.60 5.52 4.12
CA ALA A 87 5.99 4.22 3.83
C ALA A 87 7.00 3.08 3.98
N ARG A 88 8.27 3.29 3.57
CA ARG A 88 9.34 2.31 3.78
C ARG A 88 9.64 2.10 5.26
N ALA A 89 9.77 3.16 6.04
CA ALA A 89 10.04 3.06 7.47
C ALA A 89 8.91 2.35 8.23
N LEU A 90 7.66 2.72 7.96
CA LEU A 90 6.48 2.09 8.57
C LEU A 90 6.35 0.62 8.21
N ARG A 91 6.76 0.23 7.00
CA ARG A 91 6.69 -1.17 6.54
C ARG A 91 7.50 -2.13 7.40
N THR A 92 8.56 -1.67 8.06
CA THR A 92 9.41 -2.48 8.93
C THR A 92 9.29 -2.14 10.42
N ALA A 93 8.65 -1.02 10.74
CA ALA A 93 8.42 -0.61 12.13
C ALA A 93 7.48 -1.61 12.83
N TRP A 94 7.76 -1.91 14.11
CA TRP A 94 6.95 -2.80 14.95
C TRP A 94 6.71 -4.20 14.35
N GLY A 95 7.69 -4.74 13.63
CA GLY A 95 7.64 -6.05 12.97
C GLY A 95 7.70 -5.95 11.44
N SER A 96 8.38 -6.91 10.80
CA SER A 96 8.51 -6.96 9.35
C SER A 96 7.22 -7.44 8.66
N PRO A 97 7.05 -7.20 7.35
CA PRO A 97 5.92 -7.76 6.60
C PRO A 97 5.86 -9.29 6.69
N GLN A 98 7.02 -9.94 6.74
CA GLN A 98 7.14 -11.39 6.91
C GLN A 98 6.61 -11.82 8.28
N ALA A 99 7.00 -11.14 9.36
CA ALA A 99 6.51 -11.42 10.70
C ALA A 99 4.99 -11.23 10.80
N CYS A 100 4.45 -10.17 10.20
CA CYS A 100 3.00 -9.93 10.17
C CYS A 100 2.25 -11.02 9.40
N ARG A 101 2.81 -11.50 8.27
CA ARG A 101 2.21 -12.62 7.51
C ARG A 101 2.25 -13.93 8.29
N ALA A 102 3.32 -14.19 9.03
CA ALA A 102 3.43 -15.38 9.89
C ALA A 102 2.34 -15.38 10.97
N GLU A 103 2.17 -14.26 11.67
CA GLU A 103 1.12 -14.08 12.71
C GLU A 103 -0.29 -14.39 12.16
N VAL A 104 -0.61 -13.87 10.97
CA VAL A 104 -1.91 -14.12 10.32
C VAL A 104 -2.11 -15.61 10.00
N LEU A 105 -1.06 -16.28 9.52
CA LEU A 105 -1.12 -17.71 9.19
C LEU A 105 -1.25 -18.57 10.46
N ASP A 106 -0.54 -18.23 11.52
CA ASP A 106 -0.56 -18.98 12.78
C ASP A 106 -1.94 -18.90 13.45
N ALA A 107 -2.56 -17.72 13.45
CA ALA A 107 -3.94 -17.57 13.92
C ALA A 107 -4.93 -18.38 13.05
N GLY A 108 -4.71 -18.43 11.74
CA GLY A 108 -5.47 -19.27 10.82
C GLY A 108 -5.40 -20.76 11.19
N ARG A 109 -4.20 -21.26 11.52
CA ARG A 109 -3.99 -22.65 11.97
C ARG A 109 -4.75 -22.96 13.26
N LEU A 110 -4.63 -22.09 14.27
CA LEU A 110 -5.32 -22.24 15.55
C LEU A 110 -6.86 -22.14 15.45
N SER A 111 -7.37 -21.52 14.39
CA SER A 111 -8.81 -21.47 14.09
C SER A 111 -9.31 -22.66 13.26
N GLY A 112 -8.41 -23.33 12.54
CA GLY A 112 -8.67 -24.56 11.79
C GLY A 112 -8.70 -25.79 12.69
N ASP A 113 -7.79 -25.85 13.67
CA ASP A 113 -7.70 -26.97 14.63
C ASP A 113 -8.86 -27.01 15.65
N ARG A 114 -9.63 -25.92 15.81
CA ARG A 114 -10.81 -25.85 16.70
C ARG A 114 -12.13 -26.28 16.05
N ARG A 115 -12.08 -26.86 14.84
CA ARG A 115 -13.27 -27.31 14.09
C ARG A 115 -13.31 -28.83 13.88
N TRP A 116 -12.87 -29.64 14.84
CA TRP A 116 -13.18 -31.08 14.91
C TRP A 116 -13.29 -31.52 16.37
#